data_AF-A0A163LMR4-F1
#
_entry.id   AF-A0A163LMR4-F1
#
_cell.length_a   1.000
_cell.length_b   1.000
_cell.length_c   1.000
_cell.angle_alpha   90.00
_cell.angle_beta   90.00
_cell.angle_gamma   90.00
#
_symmetry.space_group_name_H-M   'P 1'
#
loop_
_entity.id
_entity.type
_entity.pdbx_description
1 polymer ?
#
loop_
_entity_poly.entity_id
_entity_poly.type
_entity_poly.pdbx_seq_one_letter_code
_entity_poly.pdbx_strand_id
1 'polypeptide(L)'
;MQHTTDPAFGGGISLVPVDPETRRQRTQQETNLLSLINPTLAASFGNTQVHDSQLVEEPAAEEEDEDGDVDIATDSEEGELDIPKPLPKVLTAAQKKKKWRQARVLSKGRGCVLYTISPDDVKPHESTVTWDREPEILCSYNWSGTNDGSNTIFVPGGPSRWTPQAIPYTVPGDLGFHPTDYNYVRQPRDPFSAVFHAMTLMNPDYAFNEIDILADRNNLRTLLEFVQGKTVGPFRLDLYMVFGTLVIVRREDGFWRRSDGKNYGFNFEKHFTSPAPDMTDATSHYRAIRYYMGPLNVVCRFEADACVDTANDTLSESEANSVIPPVPREPDLMERPHFTYRAPFRVLQKGHLVPGSQMLELKTQVEKTREDGQSLVSCQDQLWFGRTTHLYTGRYEAGTGRILKIKQEDATERVKRWEQKNQQDLQKLVGLLITLKSMLMQQPGPLRAAILVREDPRGPVTLHEMLDKQNVVQRQFFERHWMRNLRPRQYAQNSGRGGQYGGGRGRGHADAQRAPVNAQRAQSYRPRSPVRKFLSNPNYRRLNIDAQPMTRQYASHDAPQRGTGPQRGRGNASRRGRGSVEQGQG
;
A
#
# COMPACT_ATOMS: atom_id res chain seq x y z
N MET A 1 -4.24 23.74 -69.48
CA MET A 1 -3.42 22.75 -68.74
C MET A 1 -3.28 23.27 -67.32
N GLN A 2 -3.49 22.37 -66.36
CA GLN A 2 -3.56 22.58 -64.89
C GLN A 2 -2.34 23.36 -64.36
N HIS A 3 -2.37 24.18 -63.31
CA HIS A 3 -2.96 23.97 -61.98
C HIS A 3 -3.37 25.30 -61.33
N THR A 4 -4.44 25.20 -60.54
CA THR A 4 -5.15 26.22 -59.76
C THR A 4 -4.44 26.54 -58.44
N THR A 5 -4.38 27.83 -58.11
CA THR A 5 -4.05 28.37 -56.78
C THR A 5 -5.32 28.65 -55.98
N ASP A 6 -5.32 28.24 -54.71
CA ASP A 6 -6.41 28.33 -53.73
C ASP A 6 -6.87 29.78 -53.41
N PRO A 7 -8.17 29.98 -53.16
CA PRO A 7 -8.69 31.15 -52.44
C PRO A 7 -9.05 30.81 -50.97
N ALA A 8 -8.96 31.82 -50.12
CA ALA A 8 -9.46 31.82 -48.74
C ALA A 8 -11.00 31.80 -48.67
N PHE A 9 -11.58 31.11 -47.68
CA PHE A 9 -12.83 31.35 -46.91
C PHE A 9 -12.93 30.19 -45.89
N GLY A 10 -13.20 30.36 -44.59
CA GLY A 10 -14.40 30.95 -43.98
C GLY A 10 -15.40 29.85 -43.63
N GLY A 11 -15.45 29.38 -42.37
CA GLY A 11 -16.44 28.38 -41.92
C GLY A 11 -16.30 28.05 -40.44
N GLY A 12 -17.12 28.70 -39.61
CA GLY A 12 -17.10 28.61 -38.15
C GLY A 12 -17.75 27.34 -37.58
N ILE A 13 -17.42 27.05 -36.31
CA ILE A 13 -18.13 26.09 -35.47
C ILE A 13 -18.92 26.89 -34.42
N SER A 14 -20.21 26.56 -34.38
CA SER A 14 -21.26 27.15 -33.55
C SER A 14 -21.06 26.80 -32.07
N LEU A 15 -20.93 27.82 -31.22
CA LEU A 15 -21.15 27.73 -29.78
C LEU A 15 -22.45 28.48 -29.48
N VAL A 16 -23.44 27.78 -28.93
CA VAL A 16 -24.70 28.36 -28.48
C VAL A 16 -24.44 29.13 -27.17
N PRO A 17 -24.67 30.46 -27.10
CA PRO A 17 -24.47 31.22 -25.88
C PRO A 17 -25.74 31.21 -25.03
N VAL A 18 -25.57 30.98 -23.73
CA VAL A 18 -26.60 31.20 -22.71
C VAL A 18 -26.34 32.55 -22.02
N ASP A 19 -27.34 33.42 -22.17
CA ASP A 19 -27.77 34.62 -21.41
C ASP A 19 -26.76 35.41 -20.52
N PRO A 20 -26.55 36.73 -20.77
CA PRO A 20 -25.63 37.56 -19.98
C PRO A 20 -26.33 38.24 -18.79
N GLU A 21 -26.56 37.51 -17.69
CA GLU A 21 -27.03 38.13 -16.43
C GLU A 21 -26.29 37.69 -15.16
N THR A 22 -25.01 37.28 -15.26
CA THR A 22 -24.17 36.91 -14.10
C THR A 22 -22.97 37.82 -13.86
N ARG A 23 -22.93 39.01 -14.47
CA ARG A 23 -21.83 39.99 -14.30
C ARG A 23 -22.04 41.03 -13.19
N ARG A 24 -22.92 40.73 -12.20
CA ARG A 24 -23.14 41.56 -11.00
C ARG A 24 -23.23 40.80 -9.67
N GLN A 25 -22.58 39.63 -9.57
CA GLN A 25 -22.34 38.94 -8.28
C GLN A 25 -20.87 38.55 -8.09
N ARG A 26 -19.94 39.42 -8.53
CA ARG A 26 -18.49 39.20 -8.45
C ARG A 26 -17.78 40.06 -7.39
N THR A 27 -18.52 40.62 -6.44
CA THR A 27 -17.98 41.48 -5.36
C THR A 27 -18.61 41.21 -3.99
N GLN A 28 -19.04 39.96 -3.74
CA GLN A 28 -19.53 39.55 -2.42
C GLN A 28 -19.07 38.13 -2.02
N GLN A 29 -17.86 37.76 -2.43
CA GLN A 29 -17.20 36.49 -2.11
C GLN A 29 -15.84 36.64 -1.41
N GLU A 30 -15.51 37.83 -0.90
CA GLU A 30 -14.25 38.08 -0.15
C GLU A 30 -14.44 38.45 1.33
N THR A 31 -15.65 38.32 1.91
CA THR A 31 -15.87 38.67 3.33
C THR A 31 -16.46 37.56 4.22
N ASN A 32 -16.55 36.31 3.75
CA ASN A 32 -17.06 35.20 4.59
C ASN A 32 -16.03 34.11 4.95
N LEU A 33 -14.75 34.49 5.08
CA LEU A 33 -13.70 33.65 5.67
C LEU A 33 -13.25 34.11 7.07
N LEU A 34 -13.91 35.13 7.65
CA LEU A 34 -13.54 35.72 8.96
C LEU A 34 -14.68 35.75 10.00
N SER A 35 -15.87 35.22 9.71
CA SER A 35 -17.02 35.23 10.64
C SER A 35 -17.18 33.97 11.50
N LEU A 36 -16.20 33.05 11.51
CA LEU A 36 -16.23 31.81 12.30
C LEU A 36 -15.36 31.86 13.57
N ILE A 37 -15.00 33.05 14.04
CA ILE A 37 -14.26 33.25 15.30
C ILE A 37 -15.24 33.86 16.32
N ASN A 38 -15.72 33.03 17.26
CA ASN A 38 -16.64 33.28 18.40
C ASN A 38 -18.16 33.10 18.20
N PRO A 39 -18.75 32.00 18.71
CA PRO A 39 -20.17 31.93 19.06
C PRO A 39 -20.33 32.09 20.58
N THR A 40 -20.13 33.30 21.12
CA THR A 40 -20.56 33.60 22.49
C THR A 40 -20.90 35.08 22.56
N LEU A 41 -22.08 35.45 22.02
CA LEU A 41 -22.89 36.64 22.35
C LEU A 41 -23.99 36.81 21.29
N ALA A 42 -25.06 36.03 21.42
CA ALA A 42 -26.40 36.41 20.98
C ALA A 42 -27.38 35.72 21.94
N ALA A 43 -27.88 36.52 22.88
CA ALA A 43 -28.65 36.09 24.03
C ALA A 43 -30.12 35.80 23.69
N SER A 44 -30.74 35.05 24.62
CA SER A 44 -32.14 35.11 25.05
C SER A 44 -33.17 35.67 24.07
N PHE A 45 -34.14 34.84 23.66
CA PHE A 45 -35.59 35.05 23.77
C PHE A 45 -36.27 33.89 23.03
N GLY A 46 -37.24 33.23 23.65
CA GLY A 46 -38.11 32.28 22.96
C GLY A 46 -38.31 30.95 23.70
N ASN A 47 -39.03 31.02 24.81
CA ASN A 47 -39.56 29.87 25.52
C ASN A 47 -40.85 29.43 24.81
N THR A 48 -40.88 28.25 24.18
CA THR A 48 -42.14 27.56 23.86
C THR A 48 -41.94 26.05 23.92
N GLN A 49 -42.72 25.42 24.80
CA GLN A 49 -42.88 23.98 24.95
C GLN A 49 -43.20 23.29 23.62
N VAL A 50 -42.56 22.16 23.35
CA VAL A 50 -43.12 21.11 22.48
C VAL A 50 -42.82 19.74 23.08
N HIS A 51 -43.85 18.92 23.02
CA HIS A 51 -44.07 17.61 23.60
C HIS A 51 -42.93 16.59 23.48
N ASP A 52 -42.80 15.86 24.57
CA ASP A 52 -42.15 14.58 24.76
C ASP A 52 -42.75 13.52 23.81
N SER A 53 -41.93 13.00 22.89
CA SER A 53 -42.20 11.77 22.17
C SER A 53 -40.91 10.96 22.10
N GLN A 54 -40.91 9.90 22.91
CA GLN A 54 -39.89 8.85 22.95
C GLN A 54 -39.61 8.32 21.54
N LEU A 55 -38.39 8.59 21.05
CA LEU A 55 -37.83 7.87 19.91
C LEU A 55 -37.33 6.52 20.43
N VAL A 56 -38.07 5.48 20.09
CA VAL A 56 -37.65 4.08 20.23
C VAL A 56 -36.42 3.89 19.35
N GLU A 57 -35.28 3.58 19.97
CA GLU A 57 -34.08 3.12 19.26
C GLU A 57 -34.37 1.76 18.61
N GLU A 58 -34.32 1.70 17.28
CA GLU A 58 -34.22 0.42 16.60
C GLU A 58 -32.80 -0.15 16.78
N PRO A 59 -32.65 -1.39 17.27
CA PRO A 59 -31.34 -2.02 17.34
C PRO A 59 -30.82 -2.25 15.93
N ALA A 60 -29.55 -1.92 15.71
CA ALA A 60 -28.84 -2.29 14.50
C ALA A 60 -28.90 -3.81 14.36
N ALA A 61 -29.63 -4.29 13.36
CA ALA A 61 -29.66 -5.71 13.01
C ALA A 61 -28.25 -6.11 12.55
N GLU A 62 -27.54 -6.81 13.42
CA GLU A 62 -26.33 -7.56 13.10
C GLU A 62 -26.77 -8.84 12.39
N GLU A 63 -26.65 -8.86 11.05
CA GLU A 63 -26.81 -10.10 10.28
C GLU A 63 -25.53 -10.94 10.47
N GLU A 64 -25.68 -12.10 11.12
CA GLU A 64 -24.65 -13.14 11.18
C GLU A 64 -24.37 -13.69 9.77
N ASP A 65 -23.26 -13.26 9.17
CA ASP A 65 -22.81 -13.67 7.85
C ASP A 65 -21.92 -14.94 7.92
N GLU A 66 -22.54 -16.10 8.12
CA GLU A 66 -21.93 -17.36 7.66
C GLU A 66 -22.01 -17.39 6.13
N ASP A 67 -20.87 -17.36 5.42
CA ASP A 67 -20.75 -17.91 4.06
C ASP A 67 -19.32 -17.78 3.49
N GLY A 68 -18.90 -18.83 2.76
CA GLY A 68 -17.62 -18.91 2.07
C GLY A 68 -17.55 -18.12 0.75
N ASP A 69 -16.36 -17.64 0.43
CA ASP A 69 -16.08 -16.95 -0.82
C ASP A 69 -16.02 -17.94 -1.99
N VAL A 70 -16.92 -17.78 -2.96
CA VAL A 70 -16.88 -18.53 -4.22
C VAL A 70 -16.32 -17.60 -5.29
N ASP A 71 -15.24 -17.98 -5.96
CA ASP A 71 -14.73 -17.22 -7.11
C ASP A 71 -15.70 -17.32 -8.28
N ILE A 72 -16.11 -16.17 -8.82
CA ILE A 72 -16.88 -16.09 -10.05
C ILE A 72 -15.87 -15.93 -11.16
N ALA A 73 -15.77 -16.93 -12.05
CA ALA A 73 -14.97 -16.80 -13.25
C ALA A 73 -15.50 -15.65 -14.10
N THR A 74 -14.64 -14.69 -14.45
CA THR A 74 -14.90 -13.75 -15.54
C THR A 74 -14.68 -14.51 -16.84
N ASP A 75 -15.71 -14.72 -17.64
CA ASP A 75 -15.57 -15.38 -18.94
C ASP A 75 -14.71 -14.49 -19.88
N SER A 76 -13.44 -14.83 -19.95
CA SER A 76 -12.49 -14.31 -20.94
C SER A 76 -12.61 -15.16 -22.20
N GLU A 77 -13.59 -14.85 -23.06
CA GLU A 77 -13.63 -15.42 -24.41
C GLU A 77 -12.55 -14.74 -25.28
N GLU A 78 -11.41 -15.40 -25.44
CA GLU A 78 -10.49 -15.18 -26.57
C GLU A 78 -10.83 -16.18 -27.68
N GLY A 79 -11.04 -15.68 -28.90
CA GLY A 79 -11.05 -16.49 -30.12
C GLY A 79 -12.43 -16.95 -30.59
N GLU A 80 -12.97 -16.23 -31.56
CA GLU A 80 -14.17 -16.57 -32.33
C GLU A 80 -13.91 -17.82 -33.19
N LEU A 81 -14.47 -18.96 -32.78
CA LEU A 81 -14.80 -20.09 -33.66
C LEU A 81 -16.22 -20.53 -33.31
N ASP A 82 -17.02 -20.73 -34.35
CA ASP A 82 -18.47 -20.93 -34.37
C ASP A 82 -18.91 -22.25 -33.70
N ILE A 83 -18.74 -22.34 -32.38
CA ILE A 83 -19.21 -23.42 -31.52
C ILE A 83 -20.51 -22.93 -30.87
N PRO A 84 -21.60 -23.73 -30.84
CA PRO A 84 -22.84 -23.33 -30.18
C PRO A 84 -22.56 -22.86 -28.75
N LYS A 85 -22.95 -21.60 -28.45
CA LYS A 85 -22.80 -21.01 -27.10
C LYS A 85 -23.30 -22.02 -26.06
N PRO A 86 -22.45 -22.48 -25.13
CA PRO A 86 -22.92 -23.34 -24.06
C PRO A 86 -24.04 -22.62 -23.32
N LEU A 87 -25.10 -23.35 -22.97
CA LEU A 87 -26.21 -22.83 -22.16
C LEU A 87 -25.64 -22.06 -20.95
N PRO A 88 -26.13 -20.85 -20.65
CA PRO A 88 -25.58 -20.04 -19.58
C PRO A 88 -25.58 -20.85 -18.29
N LYS A 89 -24.40 -21.01 -17.68
CA LYS A 89 -24.23 -21.74 -16.42
C LYS A 89 -25.18 -21.12 -15.38
N VAL A 90 -26.15 -21.90 -14.90
CA VAL A 90 -27.05 -21.46 -13.83
C VAL A 90 -26.20 -21.19 -12.60
N LEU A 91 -26.13 -19.92 -12.18
CA LEU A 91 -25.37 -19.52 -11.00
C LEU A 91 -25.90 -20.24 -9.76
N THR A 92 -25.00 -20.77 -8.95
CA THR A 92 -25.31 -21.31 -7.62
C THR A 92 -25.87 -20.22 -6.70
N ALA A 93 -26.56 -20.60 -5.62
CA ALA A 93 -27.09 -19.63 -4.64
C ALA A 93 -25.98 -18.73 -4.05
N ALA A 94 -24.82 -19.31 -3.72
CA ALA A 94 -23.67 -18.57 -3.22
C ALA A 94 -23.14 -17.55 -4.25
N GLN A 95 -23.04 -17.94 -5.53
CA GLN A 95 -22.63 -17.03 -6.60
C GLN A 95 -23.65 -15.90 -6.83
N LYS A 96 -24.96 -16.20 -6.73
CA LYS A 96 -26.02 -15.18 -6.78
C LYS A 96 -25.91 -14.20 -5.60
N LYS A 97 -25.70 -14.69 -4.38
CA LYS A 97 -25.50 -13.86 -3.18
C LYS A 97 -24.27 -12.97 -3.34
N LYS A 98 -23.12 -13.51 -3.77
CA LYS A 98 -21.90 -12.74 -4.05
C LYS A 98 -22.14 -11.66 -5.11
N LYS A 99 -22.77 -12.00 -6.24
CA LYS A 99 -23.11 -11.03 -7.30
C LYS A 99 -24.04 -9.93 -6.78
N TRP A 100 -25.02 -10.27 -5.94
CA TRP A 100 -25.90 -9.29 -5.31
C TRP A 100 -25.15 -8.36 -4.34
N ARG A 101 -24.28 -8.91 -3.48
CA ARG A 101 -23.44 -8.11 -2.56
C ARG A 101 -22.54 -7.15 -3.35
N GLN A 102 -21.91 -7.64 -4.41
CA GLN A 102 -21.08 -6.83 -5.30
C GLN A 102 -21.90 -5.72 -5.96
N ALA A 103 -23.07 -6.02 -6.54
CA ALA A 103 -23.97 -5.02 -7.12
C ALA A 103 -24.44 -3.97 -6.10
N ARG A 104 -24.69 -4.39 -4.85
CA ARG A 104 -25.01 -3.49 -3.73
C ARG A 104 -23.85 -2.55 -3.41
N VAL A 105 -22.60 -3.05 -3.42
CA VAL A 105 -21.41 -2.20 -3.22
C VAL A 105 -21.26 -1.18 -4.34
N LEU A 106 -21.42 -1.59 -5.60
CA LEU A 106 -21.30 -0.69 -6.75
C LEU A 106 -22.39 0.41 -6.77
N SER A 107 -23.57 0.13 -6.21
CA SER A 107 -24.73 1.05 -6.22
C SER A 107 -24.91 1.90 -4.97
N LYS A 108 -24.36 1.49 -3.82
CA LYS A 108 -24.64 2.16 -2.53
C LYS A 108 -24.21 3.63 -2.50
N GLY A 109 -25.15 4.54 -2.24
CA GLY A 109 -24.86 5.97 -2.04
C GLY A 109 -24.39 6.72 -3.29
N ARG A 110 -24.55 6.14 -4.48
CA ARG A 110 -24.27 6.81 -5.76
C ARG A 110 -25.50 7.58 -6.25
N GLY A 111 -25.27 8.81 -6.70
CA GLY A 111 -26.24 9.63 -7.42
C GLY A 111 -26.10 9.48 -8.93
N CYS A 112 -26.43 10.54 -9.66
CA CYS A 112 -26.34 10.57 -11.12
C CYS A 112 -24.89 10.41 -11.62
N VAL A 113 -24.74 9.98 -12.87
CA VAL A 113 -23.44 9.96 -13.55
C VAL A 113 -23.05 11.39 -13.88
N LEU A 114 -21.88 11.80 -13.41
CA LEU A 114 -21.26 13.10 -13.68
C LEU A 114 -20.39 13.04 -14.93
N TYR A 115 -19.60 11.97 -15.07
CA TYR A 115 -18.70 11.76 -16.20
C TYR A 115 -18.58 10.28 -16.53
N THR A 116 -18.28 9.98 -17.80
CA THR A 116 -17.96 8.64 -18.30
C THR A 116 -16.59 8.71 -18.97
N ILE A 117 -15.70 7.77 -18.65
CA ILE A 117 -14.34 7.73 -19.18
C ILE A 117 -14.11 6.33 -19.77
N SER A 118 -13.94 6.25 -21.10
CA SER A 118 -13.50 5.03 -21.76
C SER A 118 -11.98 4.84 -21.57
N PRO A 119 -11.46 3.60 -21.49
CA PRO A 119 -10.02 3.35 -21.51
C PRO A 119 -9.29 4.03 -22.68
N ASP A 120 -9.93 4.11 -23.85
CA ASP A 120 -9.36 4.69 -25.08
C ASP A 120 -9.34 6.23 -25.08
N ASP A 121 -10.17 6.84 -24.24
CA ASP A 121 -10.24 8.29 -24.08
C ASP A 121 -9.12 8.80 -23.18
N VAL A 122 -8.53 7.94 -22.34
CA VAL A 122 -7.44 8.30 -21.45
C VAL A 122 -6.18 8.59 -22.25
N LYS A 123 -5.79 9.86 -22.30
CA LYS A 123 -4.58 10.30 -22.99
C LYS A 123 -3.35 10.14 -22.09
N PRO A 124 -2.23 9.62 -22.63
CA PRO A 124 -0.98 9.55 -21.89
C PRO A 124 -0.47 10.96 -21.56
N HIS A 125 0.03 11.14 -20.35
CA HIS A 125 0.76 12.34 -19.97
C HIS A 125 2.14 12.38 -20.64
N GLU A 126 2.64 13.57 -20.98
CA GLU A 126 3.91 13.75 -21.71
C GLU A 126 5.15 13.31 -20.90
N SER A 127 5.11 13.48 -19.58
CA SER A 127 6.24 13.14 -18.71
C SER A 127 6.53 11.65 -18.69
N THR A 128 7.81 11.30 -18.77
CA THR A 128 8.26 9.94 -18.47
C THR A 128 8.01 9.61 -17.00
N VAL A 129 7.64 8.35 -16.73
CA VAL A 129 7.35 7.84 -15.39
C VAL A 129 8.47 6.91 -15.01
N THR A 130 9.20 7.24 -13.94
CA THR A 130 10.41 6.50 -13.56
C THR A 130 10.42 6.14 -12.09
N TRP A 131 10.99 4.98 -11.81
CA TRP A 131 11.62 4.66 -10.54
C TRP A 131 13.13 4.88 -10.69
N ASP A 132 13.59 6.06 -10.27
CA ASP A 132 15.00 6.47 -10.35
C ASP A 132 15.55 7.00 -9.03
N ARG A 133 14.68 7.11 -8.00
CA ARG A 133 15.02 7.64 -6.69
C ARG A 133 14.44 6.77 -5.59
N GLU A 134 15.10 6.77 -4.44
CA GLU A 134 14.58 6.13 -3.24
C GLU A 134 13.34 6.88 -2.73
N PRO A 135 12.24 6.17 -2.40
CA PRO A 135 11.07 6.83 -1.83
C PRO A 135 11.32 7.33 -0.41
N GLU A 136 10.60 8.37 -0.03
CA GLU A 136 10.58 8.86 1.36
C GLU A 136 9.59 8.03 2.19
N ILE A 137 10.01 7.51 3.34
CA ILE A 137 9.11 6.79 4.24
C ILE A 137 8.39 7.81 5.14
N LEU A 138 7.05 7.89 5.03
CA LEU A 138 6.24 8.76 5.88
C LEU A 138 5.86 8.09 7.19
N CYS A 139 5.51 6.80 7.16
CA CYS A 139 5.33 6.00 8.35
C CYS A 139 5.32 4.50 8.01
N SER A 140 5.49 3.69 9.04
CA SER A 140 5.25 2.26 9.01
C SER A 140 4.55 1.82 10.29
N TYR A 141 3.81 0.72 10.22
CA TYR A 141 3.11 0.16 11.37
C TYR A 141 2.69 -1.30 11.13
N ASN A 142 2.41 -2.02 12.21
CA ASN A 142 1.63 -3.27 12.16
C ASN A 142 0.34 -3.09 12.95
N TRP A 143 -0.68 -3.91 12.66
CA TRP A 143 -1.79 -4.07 13.60
C TRP A 143 -1.42 -5.09 14.68
N SER A 144 -1.95 -4.94 15.88
CA SER A 144 -1.92 -6.00 16.88
C SER A 144 -2.87 -7.12 16.45
N GLY A 145 -2.45 -8.37 16.59
CA GLY A 145 -3.29 -9.57 16.42
C GLY A 145 -4.29 -9.75 17.55
N THR A 146 -4.09 -9.06 18.68
CA THR A 146 -5.04 -9.09 19.80
C THR A 146 -6.36 -8.41 19.42
N ASN A 147 -7.46 -9.04 19.82
CA ASN A 147 -8.81 -8.49 19.69
C ASN A 147 -9.40 -8.22 21.09
N ASP A 148 -8.86 -7.24 21.79
CA ASP A 148 -9.27 -6.81 23.15
C ASP A 148 -10.33 -5.69 23.11
N GLY A 149 -11.02 -5.52 21.98
CA GLY A 149 -11.94 -4.41 21.77
C GLY A 149 -11.24 -3.06 21.53
N SER A 150 -9.93 -3.04 21.25
CA SER A 150 -9.19 -1.82 20.87
C SER A 150 -8.69 -1.84 19.42
N ASN A 151 -8.44 -0.64 18.87
CA ASN A 151 -7.73 -0.48 17.60
C ASN A 151 -6.25 -0.24 17.87
N THR A 152 -5.51 -1.30 18.18
CA THR A 152 -4.08 -1.20 18.51
C THR A 152 -3.17 -1.35 17.29
N ILE A 153 -2.27 -0.40 17.10
CA ILE A 153 -1.16 -0.47 16.13
C ILE A 153 0.20 -0.38 16.82
N PHE A 154 1.21 -0.99 16.21
CA PHE A 154 2.62 -0.96 16.61
C PHE A 154 3.40 -0.05 15.66
N VAL A 155 4.14 0.92 16.20
CA VAL A 155 4.83 1.96 15.42
C VAL A 155 6.29 2.09 15.89
N PRO A 156 7.29 2.07 14.99
CA PRO A 156 7.17 1.90 13.54
C PRO A 156 6.71 0.50 13.12
N GLY A 157 6.55 -0.42 14.08
CA GLY A 157 6.32 -1.82 13.79
C GLY A 157 7.57 -2.43 13.15
N GLY A 158 7.40 -3.56 12.49
CA GLY A 158 8.46 -4.26 11.77
C GLY A 158 7.89 -5.42 10.98
N PRO A 159 8.36 -5.66 9.75
CA PRO A 159 7.99 -6.86 9.00
C PRO A 159 8.69 -8.08 9.61
N SER A 160 8.17 -9.27 9.31
CA SER A 160 8.81 -10.52 9.69
C SER A 160 10.14 -10.69 8.94
N ARG A 161 11.15 -11.25 9.60
CA ARG A 161 12.46 -11.51 9.02
C ARG A 161 12.45 -12.81 8.23
N TRP A 162 12.99 -12.81 7.02
CA TRP A 162 13.20 -14.00 6.22
C TRP A 162 14.03 -15.04 7.00
N THR A 163 13.41 -16.19 7.26
CA THR A 163 14.00 -17.29 8.03
C THR A 163 13.74 -18.59 7.28
N PRO A 164 14.65 -18.97 6.35
CA PRO A 164 14.38 -20.04 5.40
C PRO A 164 14.32 -21.42 6.08
N GLN A 165 13.39 -22.26 5.62
CA GLN A 165 13.36 -23.68 5.99
C GLN A 165 14.30 -24.50 5.11
N ALA A 166 14.79 -25.62 5.63
CA ALA A 166 15.50 -26.62 4.83
C ALA A 166 14.56 -27.26 3.81
N ILE A 167 14.98 -27.30 2.54
CA ILE A 167 14.16 -27.76 1.41
C ILE A 167 14.55 -29.20 1.01
N PRO A 168 13.59 -30.08 0.66
CA PRO A 168 12.16 -29.82 0.52
C PRO A 168 11.44 -29.64 1.86
N TYR A 169 10.46 -28.73 1.89
CA TYR A 169 9.65 -28.44 3.08
C TYR A 169 8.17 -28.46 2.72
N THR A 170 7.35 -29.18 3.49
CA THR A 170 5.91 -29.24 3.25
C THR A 170 5.20 -28.18 4.09
N VAL A 171 4.59 -27.22 3.41
CA VAL A 171 3.76 -26.18 4.03
C VAL A 171 2.30 -26.65 4.01
N PRO A 172 1.55 -26.55 5.11
CA PRO A 172 0.12 -26.84 5.11
C PRO A 172 -0.64 -25.87 4.20
N GLY A 173 -1.71 -26.34 3.57
CA GLY A 173 -2.60 -25.47 2.81
C GLY A 173 -3.20 -24.37 3.69
N ASP A 174 -3.42 -23.19 3.13
CA ASP A 174 -4.05 -22.05 3.80
C ASP A 174 -5.49 -22.41 4.18
N LEU A 175 -5.88 -22.25 5.44
CA LEU A 175 -7.21 -22.60 5.95
C LEU A 175 -7.84 -21.43 6.72
N GLY A 176 -9.17 -21.40 6.73
CA GLY A 176 -9.93 -20.42 7.50
C GLY A 176 -10.02 -19.06 6.81
N PHE A 177 -10.30 -18.03 7.59
CA PHE A 177 -10.46 -16.65 7.13
C PHE A 177 -9.16 -15.87 7.27
N HIS A 178 -8.75 -15.22 6.20
CA HIS A 178 -7.62 -14.31 6.20
C HIS A 178 -8.11 -12.91 5.80
N PRO A 179 -7.70 -11.85 6.51
CA PRO A 179 -7.99 -10.49 6.08
C PRO A 179 -7.15 -10.20 4.84
N THR A 180 -7.79 -9.64 3.80
CA THR A 180 -7.07 -9.17 2.61
C THR A 180 -6.43 -7.80 2.83
N ASP A 181 -6.92 -7.05 3.83
CA ASP A 181 -6.34 -5.78 4.29
C ASP A 181 -6.87 -5.44 5.69
N TYR A 182 -6.01 -5.50 6.70
CA TYR A 182 -6.38 -5.19 8.09
C TYR A 182 -6.90 -3.76 8.27
N ASN A 183 -6.47 -2.80 7.44
CA ASN A 183 -6.93 -1.43 7.57
C ASN A 183 -8.42 -1.32 7.23
N TYR A 184 -8.89 -2.04 6.22
CA TYR A 184 -10.31 -2.04 5.87
C TYR A 184 -11.14 -2.96 6.76
N VAL A 185 -10.56 -4.07 7.22
CA VAL A 185 -11.22 -4.98 8.15
C VAL A 185 -11.45 -4.32 9.51
N ARG A 186 -10.48 -3.56 10.02
CA ARG A 186 -10.59 -2.90 11.34
C ARG A 186 -11.17 -1.49 11.26
N GLN A 187 -10.99 -0.80 10.14
CA GLN A 187 -11.44 0.58 9.93
C GLN A 187 -12.11 0.77 8.56
N PRO A 188 -13.27 0.13 8.30
CA PRO A 188 -13.89 0.13 6.97
C PRO A 188 -14.31 1.53 6.50
N ARG A 189 -14.62 2.46 7.40
CA ARG A 189 -15.01 3.84 7.03
C ARG A 189 -13.82 4.78 6.88
N ASP A 190 -12.71 4.52 7.59
CA ASP A 190 -11.52 5.38 7.64
C ASP A 190 -10.25 4.51 7.60
N PRO A 191 -9.99 3.84 6.47
CA PRO A 191 -8.87 2.90 6.39
C PRO A 191 -7.52 3.59 6.53
N PHE A 192 -7.40 4.90 6.21
CA PHE A 192 -6.16 5.65 6.37
C PHE A 192 -5.92 6.17 7.79
N SER A 193 -6.85 6.00 8.73
CA SER A 193 -6.67 6.36 10.15
C SER A 193 -5.35 5.86 10.73
N ALA A 194 -5.00 4.60 10.46
CA ALA A 194 -3.76 3.98 10.95
C ALA A 194 -2.49 4.70 10.46
N VAL A 195 -2.49 5.22 9.21
CA VAL A 195 -1.40 6.05 8.67
C VAL A 195 -1.24 7.30 9.53
N PHE A 196 -2.32 8.06 9.73
CA PHE A 196 -2.24 9.31 10.48
C PHE A 196 -1.91 9.10 11.96
N HIS A 197 -2.41 8.02 12.57
CA HIS A 197 -2.01 7.62 13.93
C HIS A 197 -0.51 7.28 14.01
N ALA A 198 0.02 6.49 13.06
CA ALA A 198 1.45 6.18 13.01
C ALA A 198 2.32 7.43 12.79
N MET A 199 1.86 8.35 11.94
CA MET A 199 2.54 9.63 11.71
C MET A 199 2.64 10.48 12.97
N THR A 200 1.74 10.35 13.96
CA THR A 200 1.87 11.11 15.21
C THR A 200 3.16 10.83 15.98
N LEU A 201 3.77 9.66 15.79
CA LEU A 201 5.06 9.31 16.38
C LEU A 201 6.22 9.50 15.41
N MET A 202 6.04 9.10 14.14
CA MET A 202 7.15 9.09 13.18
C MET A 202 7.38 10.43 12.50
N ASN A 203 6.31 11.11 12.10
CA ASN A 203 6.37 12.33 11.29
C ASN A 203 5.18 13.27 11.63
N PRO A 204 5.09 13.78 12.88
CA PRO A 204 3.90 14.47 13.38
C PRO A 204 3.61 15.78 12.65
N ASP A 205 4.65 16.42 12.14
CA ASP A 205 4.59 17.77 11.56
C ASP A 205 4.58 17.76 10.03
N TYR A 206 4.45 16.58 9.40
CA TYR A 206 4.45 16.44 7.95
C TYR A 206 3.25 17.14 7.31
N ALA A 207 3.50 17.98 6.30
CA ALA A 207 2.46 18.69 5.58
C ALA A 207 2.05 17.94 4.31
N PHE A 208 0.75 17.69 4.14
CA PHE A 208 0.22 17.02 2.95
C PHE A 208 -0.20 17.98 1.83
N ASN A 209 -0.02 19.30 2.02
CA ASN A 209 -0.43 20.32 1.04
C ASN A 209 0.23 20.14 -0.34
N GLU A 210 1.41 19.53 -0.39
CA GLU A 210 2.16 19.26 -1.63
C GLU A 210 1.94 17.83 -2.17
N ILE A 211 1.11 17.01 -1.50
CA ILE A 211 0.78 15.66 -1.95
C ILE A 211 -0.36 15.74 -2.94
N ASP A 212 -0.16 15.15 -4.12
CA ASP A 212 -1.18 15.10 -5.15
C ASP A 212 -2.17 13.96 -4.95
N ILE A 213 -1.67 12.80 -4.57
CA ILE A 213 -2.42 11.54 -4.47
C ILE A 213 -2.08 10.85 -3.14
N LEU A 214 -3.10 10.41 -2.41
CA LEU A 214 -2.99 9.46 -1.31
C LEU A 214 -3.83 8.23 -1.66
N ALA A 215 -3.19 7.08 -1.84
CA ALA A 215 -3.87 5.86 -2.29
C ALA A 215 -3.17 4.60 -1.76
N ASP A 216 -3.92 3.50 -1.72
CA ASP A 216 -3.31 2.18 -1.56
C ASP A 216 -2.68 1.72 -2.87
N ARG A 217 -1.62 0.91 -2.77
CA ARG A 217 -0.99 0.20 -3.89
C ARG A 217 -2.03 -0.53 -4.75
N ASN A 218 -3.05 -1.13 -4.12
CA ASN A 218 -4.10 -1.81 -4.86
C ASN A 218 -4.99 -0.86 -5.68
N ASN A 219 -5.27 0.36 -5.19
CA ASN A 219 -6.04 1.34 -5.97
C ASN A 219 -5.29 1.71 -7.26
N LEU A 220 -3.99 1.98 -7.15
CA LEU A 220 -3.15 2.34 -8.30
C LEU A 220 -3.05 1.18 -9.30
N ARG A 221 -2.98 -0.07 -8.82
CA ARG A 221 -3.01 -1.26 -9.67
C ARG A 221 -4.32 -1.42 -10.40
N THR A 222 -5.47 -1.31 -9.72
CA THR A 222 -6.79 -1.38 -10.37
C THR A 222 -6.95 -0.31 -11.46
N LEU A 223 -6.49 0.92 -11.20
CA LEU A 223 -6.53 1.98 -12.20
C LEU A 223 -5.53 1.75 -13.35
N LEU A 224 -4.36 1.17 -13.08
CA LEU A 224 -3.42 0.75 -14.13
C LEU A 224 -4.04 -0.32 -15.03
N GLU A 225 -4.70 -1.32 -14.45
CA GLU A 225 -5.37 -2.38 -15.19
C GLU A 225 -6.49 -1.82 -16.07
N PHE A 226 -7.24 -0.84 -15.58
CA PHE A 226 -8.26 -0.14 -16.38
C PHE A 226 -7.65 0.55 -17.62
N VAL A 227 -6.58 1.34 -17.46
CA VAL A 227 -5.96 2.05 -18.60
C VAL A 227 -5.21 1.12 -19.56
N GLN A 228 -4.83 -0.07 -19.09
CA GLN A 228 -4.29 -1.16 -19.91
C GLN A 228 -5.37 -1.87 -20.75
N GLY A 229 -6.65 -1.51 -20.58
CA GLY A 229 -7.77 -2.19 -21.23
C GLY A 229 -8.01 -3.60 -20.69
N LYS A 230 -7.43 -3.97 -19.54
CA LYS A 230 -7.66 -5.29 -18.95
C LYS A 230 -9.12 -5.41 -18.51
N THR A 231 -9.64 -6.61 -18.67
CA THR A 231 -11.02 -6.95 -18.30
C THR A 231 -11.13 -7.34 -16.83
N VAL A 232 -10.55 -6.53 -15.94
CA VAL A 232 -10.63 -6.69 -14.49
C VAL A 232 -11.75 -5.79 -13.97
N GLY A 233 -12.67 -6.38 -13.20
CA GLY A 233 -13.82 -5.69 -12.65
C GLY A 233 -14.96 -6.67 -12.34
N PRO A 234 -16.06 -6.20 -11.77
CA PRO A 234 -16.36 -4.79 -11.45
C PRO A 234 -15.64 -4.28 -10.20
N PHE A 235 -15.50 -2.95 -10.09
CA PHE A 235 -14.88 -2.31 -8.91
C PHE A 235 -15.52 -0.97 -8.57
N ARG A 236 -15.29 -0.53 -7.32
CA ARG A 236 -15.66 0.81 -6.83
C ARG A 236 -14.50 1.44 -6.05
N LEU A 237 -14.24 2.71 -6.34
CA LEU A 237 -13.33 3.57 -5.60
C LEU A 237 -14.08 4.85 -5.18
N ASP A 238 -14.11 5.13 -3.88
CA ASP A 238 -14.59 6.41 -3.37
C ASP A 238 -13.44 7.43 -3.45
N LEU A 239 -13.70 8.58 -4.08
CA LEU A 239 -12.72 9.63 -4.33
C LEU A 239 -13.05 10.86 -3.48
N TYR A 240 -12.06 11.39 -2.79
CA TYR A 240 -12.19 12.58 -1.95
C TYR A 240 -11.09 13.58 -2.29
N MET A 241 -11.43 14.85 -2.37
CA MET A 241 -10.45 15.92 -2.54
C MET A 241 -10.27 16.67 -1.23
N VAL A 242 -9.08 16.59 -0.66
CA VAL A 242 -8.68 17.32 0.55
C VAL A 242 -7.71 18.42 0.13
N PHE A 243 -8.22 19.66 0.00
CA PHE A 243 -7.53 20.75 -0.68
C PHE A 243 -7.09 20.36 -2.10
N GLY A 244 -5.79 20.10 -2.32
CA GLY A 244 -5.22 19.67 -3.59
C GLY A 244 -4.90 18.16 -3.66
N THR A 245 -5.13 17.42 -2.57
CA THR A 245 -4.79 16.00 -2.46
C THR A 245 -6.00 15.13 -2.79
N LEU A 246 -5.89 14.27 -3.80
CA LEU A 246 -6.88 13.24 -4.10
C LEU A 246 -6.62 12.02 -3.22
N VAL A 247 -7.56 11.72 -2.33
CA VAL A 247 -7.57 10.51 -1.50
C VAL A 247 -8.48 9.48 -2.16
N ILE A 248 -7.95 8.28 -2.41
CA ILE A 248 -8.65 7.19 -3.08
C ILE A 248 -8.89 6.07 -2.07
N VAL A 249 -10.16 5.70 -1.87
CA VAL A 249 -10.57 4.67 -0.90
C VAL A 249 -11.27 3.53 -1.62
N ARG A 250 -10.86 2.29 -1.35
CA ARG A 250 -11.45 1.09 -1.95
C ARG A 250 -12.78 0.71 -1.31
N ARG A 251 -13.73 0.22 -2.10
CA ARG A 251 -14.99 -0.38 -1.60
C ARG A 251 -15.23 -1.72 -2.27
N GLU A 252 -15.33 -2.76 -1.45
CA GLU A 252 -15.54 -4.17 -1.85
C GLU A 252 -16.68 -4.78 -1.02
N ASP A 253 -17.16 -5.97 -1.41
CA ASP A 253 -18.21 -6.70 -0.67
C ASP A 253 -17.69 -7.38 0.61
N GLY A 254 -16.37 -7.46 0.77
CA GLY A 254 -15.70 -7.86 1.99
C GLY A 254 -14.19 -7.72 1.85
N PHE A 255 -13.50 -7.59 2.98
CA PHE A 255 -12.03 -7.59 3.05
C PHE A 255 -11.50 -8.85 3.76
N TRP A 256 -12.27 -9.93 3.64
CA TRP A 256 -11.94 -11.25 4.14
C TRP A 256 -11.89 -12.20 2.94
N ARG A 257 -10.94 -13.14 2.98
CA ARG A 257 -10.85 -14.25 2.07
C ARG A 257 -10.92 -15.54 2.88
N ARG A 258 -11.83 -16.43 2.53
CA ARG A 258 -11.79 -17.81 3.05
C ARG A 258 -10.88 -18.68 2.18
N SER A 259 -9.93 -19.37 2.81
CA SER A 259 -9.07 -20.36 2.16
C SER A 259 -9.57 -21.78 2.41
N ASP A 260 -9.42 -22.65 1.41
CA ASP A 260 -9.92 -24.04 1.39
C ASP A 260 -8.79 -25.10 1.39
N GLY A 261 -7.56 -24.68 1.69
CA GLY A 261 -6.38 -25.55 1.72
C GLY A 261 -5.66 -25.71 0.38
N LYS A 262 -6.12 -25.08 -0.70
CA LYS A 262 -5.50 -25.24 -2.04
C LYS A 262 -4.35 -24.26 -2.34
N ASN A 263 -4.33 -23.14 -1.63
CA ASN A 263 -3.26 -22.14 -1.70
C ASN A 263 -2.30 -22.34 -0.53
N TYR A 264 -1.08 -21.81 -0.66
CA TYR A 264 -0.02 -21.99 0.34
C TYR A 264 0.67 -20.67 0.68
N GLY A 265 0.10 -19.53 0.26
CA GLY A 265 0.78 -18.23 0.32
C GLY A 265 0.97 -17.77 1.75
N PHE A 266 -0.11 -17.77 2.53
CA PHE A 266 -0.09 -17.34 3.92
C PHE A 266 0.78 -18.25 4.78
N ASN A 267 0.61 -19.57 4.65
CA ASN A 267 1.43 -20.51 5.39
C ASN A 267 2.89 -20.53 4.90
N PHE A 268 3.17 -20.21 3.63
CA PHE A 268 4.55 -20.05 3.17
C PHE A 268 5.22 -18.86 3.88
N GLU A 269 4.56 -17.70 3.93
CA GLU A 269 5.06 -16.53 4.67
C GLU A 269 5.29 -16.86 6.15
N LYS A 270 4.30 -17.49 6.80
CA LYS A 270 4.35 -17.89 8.21
C LYS A 270 5.49 -18.87 8.52
N HIS A 271 5.76 -19.83 7.65
CA HIS A 271 6.78 -20.84 7.88
C HIS A 271 8.19 -20.40 7.45
N PHE A 272 8.31 -19.45 6.52
CA PHE A 272 9.61 -18.99 5.99
C PHE A 272 10.01 -17.60 6.53
N THR A 273 9.27 -17.08 7.50
CA THR A 273 9.62 -15.84 8.19
C THR A 273 9.44 -15.98 9.69
N SER A 274 10.02 -15.06 10.45
CA SER A 274 9.84 -15.00 11.90
C SER A 274 9.72 -13.55 12.36
N PRO A 275 8.71 -13.22 13.19
CA PRO A 275 8.61 -11.89 13.77
C PRO A 275 9.78 -11.65 14.74
N ALA A 276 10.10 -10.38 14.99
CA ALA A 276 11.01 -10.02 16.08
C ALA A 276 10.41 -10.46 17.44
N PRO A 277 11.22 -10.73 18.48
CA PRO A 277 10.73 -11.18 19.78
C PRO A 277 9.70 -10.26 20.43
N ASP A 278 9.77 -8.95 20.18
CA ASP A 278 8.82 -7.95 20.67
C ASP A 278 7.59 -7.79 19.76
N MET A 279 7.53 -8.49 18.62
CA MET A 279 6.52 -8.36 17.57
C MET A 279 5.73 -9.66 17.34
N THR A 280 5.75 -10.61 18.26
CA THR A 280 5.08 -11.92 18.12
C THR A 280 3.55 -11.83 18.04
N ASP A 281 2.98 -10.73 18.53
CA ASP A 281 1.56 -10.41 18.50
C ASP A 281 1.20 -9.41 17.38
N ALA A 282 2.08 -9.21 16.40
CA ALA A 282 1.86 -8.34 15.25
C ALA A 282 1.31 -9.13 14.07
N THR A 283 0.42 -8.49 13.29
CA THR A 283 -0.07 -9.03 12.01
C THR A 283 0.73 -8.41 10.85
N SER A 284 0.12 -8.23 9.67
CA SER A 284 0.66 -7.53 8.50
C SER A 284 1.40 -6.22 8.80
N HIS A 285 2.54 -6.02 8.14
CA HIS A 285 3.33 -4.79 8.19
C HIS A 285 2.95 -3.85 7.04
N TYR A 286 2.57 -2.62 7.36
CA TYR A 286 2.19 -1.60 6.39
C TYR A 286 3.21 -0.45 6.35
N ARG A 287 3.39 0.11 5.16
CA ARG A 287 4.19 1.31 4.92
C ARG A 287 3.41 2.32 4.11
N ALA A 288 3.55 3.60 4.46
CA ALA A 288 3.17 4.71 3.62
C ALA A 288 4.45 5.41 3.14
N ILE A 289 4.69 5.36 1.83
CA ILE A 289 5.87 5.94 1.20
C ILE A 289 5.46 7.03 0.21
N ARG A 290 6.33 8.02 0.02
CA ARG A 290 6.14 9.08 -0.96
C ARG A 290 7.16 8.96 -2.09
N TYR A 291 6.70 9.11 -3.31
CA TYR A 291 7.54 9.21 -4.50
C TYR A 291 6.84 9.99 -5.62
N TYR A 292 7.59 10.35 -6.65
CA TYR A 292 7.03 10.94 -7.86
C TYR A 292 6.59 9.87 -8.86
N MET A 293 5.45 10.10 -9.51
CA MET A 293 4.96 9.32 -10.65
C MET A 293 4.65 10.29 -11.79
N GLY A 294 5.64 10.47 -12.67
CA GLY A 294 5.63 11.61 -13.60
C GLY A 294 5.62 12.93 -12.81
N PRO A 295 4.68 13.85 -13.08
CA PRO A 295 4.58 15.10 -12.34
C PRO A 295 3.88 14.96 -10.97
N LEU A 296 3.25 13.81 -10.68
CA LEU A 296 2.43 13.65 -9.47
C LEU A 296 3.28 13.27 -8.26
N ASN A 297 3.08 13.97 -7.14
CA ASN A 297 3.62 13.60 -5.83
C ASN A 297 2.66 12.60 -5.13
N VAL A 298 3.03 11.33 -5.11
CA VAL A 298 2.17 10.23 -4.69
C VAL A 298 2.60 9.71 -3.33
N VAL A 299 1.65 9.61 -2.39
CA VAL A 299 1.76 8.77 -1.20
C VAL A 299 1.04 7.45 -1.46
N CYS A 300 1.81 6.36 -1.43
CA CYS A 300 1.34 5.00 -1.66
C CYS A 300 1.43 4.22 -0.35
N ARG A 301 0.31 3.68 0.12
CA ARG A 301 0.30 2.71 1.22
C ARG A 301 0.27 1.28 0.70
N PHE A 302 1.10 0.41 1.28
CA PHE A 302 1.13 -1.01 0.93
C PHE A 302 1.52 -1.87 2.13
N GLU A 303 1.12 -3.14 2.05
CA GLU A 303 1.64 -4.21 2.90
C GLU A 303 2.97 -4.71 2.35
N ALA A 304 3.94 -4.92 3.24
CA ALA A 304 5.23 -5.55 2.96
C ALA A 304 5.32 -6.87 3.73
N ASP A 305 5.55 -7.96 3.00
CA ASP A 305 5.43 -9.33 3.54
C ASP A 305 6.56 -9.64 4.53
N ALA A 306 7.79 -9.25 4.20
CA ALA A 306 8.97 -9.57 5.00
C ALA A 306 10.12 -8.57 4.82
N CYS A 307 11.21 -8.77 5.57
CA CYS A 307 12.51 -8.19 5.28
C CYS A 307 13.62 -9.24 5.19
N VAL A 308 14.72 -8.86 4.55
CA VAL A 308 15.95 -9.66 4.48
C VAL A 308 17.15 -8.82 4.92
N ASP A 309 18.06 -9.43 5.67
CA ASP A 309 19.32 -8.79 6.02
C ASP A 309 20.27 -8.79 4.83
N THR A 310 20.49 -7.61 4.25
CA THR A 310 21.57 -7.39 3.29
C THR A 310 22.82 -7.04 4.08
N ALA A 311 23.68 -8.04 4.33
CA ALA A 311 24.75 -8.02 5.35
C ALA A 311 25.45 -6.67 5.60
N ASN A 312 25.41 -6.25 6.86
CA ASN A 312 26.62 -5.99 7.64
C ASN A 312 26.46 -6.41 9.12
N ASP A 313 25.71 -7.48 9.38
CA ASP A 313 25.72 -8.19 10.66
C ASP A 313 25.80 -9.69 10.34
N THR A 314 26.99 -10.26 10.54
CA THR A 314 27.19 -11.71 10.47
C THR A 314 26.73 -12.28 11.81
N LEU A 315 25.58 -12.95 11.84
CA LEU A 315 25.20 -13.78 12.99
C LEU A 315 26.24 -14.90 13.16
N SER A 316 26.64 -15.17 14.40
CA SER A 316 27.58 -16.24 14.73
C SER A 316 26.95 -17.63 14.58
N GLU A 317 27.76 -18.67 14.31
CA GLU A 317 27.30 -20.08 14.24
C GLU A 317 26.60 -20.57 15.53
N SER A 318 26.81 -19.88 16.66
CA SER A 318 26.15 -20.17 17.94
C SER A 318 24.71 -19.61 18.02
N GLU A 319 24.44 -18.50 17.32
CA GLU A 319 23.11 -17.87 17.25
C GLU A 319 22.21 -18.61 16.24
N ALA A 320 22.79 -19.13 15.16
CA ALA A 320 22.07 -19.93 14.16
C ALA A 320 21.55 -21.28 14.71
N ASN A 321 22.24 -21.88 15.69
CA ASN A 321 21.87 -23.16 16.30
C ASN A 321 20.91 -23.03 17.50
N SER A 322 20.64 -21.81 17.98
CA SER A 322 19.75 -21.56 19.13
C SER A 322 18.31 -21.19 18.72
N VAL A 323 18.03 -21.08 17.42
CA VAL A 323 16.70 -20.79 16.89
C VAL A 323 16.11 -22.08 16.32
N ILE A 324 15.49 -22.88 17.19
CA ILE A 324 14.34 -23.67 16.73
C ILE A 324 13.24 -22.62 16.61
N PRO A 325 12.77 -22.27 15.39
CA PRO A 325 11.72 -21.27 15.28
C PRO A 325 10.47 -21.84 15.96
N PRO A 326 9.92 -21.17 16.99
CA PRO A 326 8.53 -21.42 17.34
C PRO A 326 7.74 -21.08 16.08
N VAL A 327 7.03 -22.07 15.52
CA VAL A 327 6.07 -21.84 14.44
C VAL A 327 5.20 -20.65 14.88
N PRO A 328 5.20 -19.51 14.17
CA PRO A 328 4.36 -18.38 14.55
C PRO A 328 2.92 -18.86 14.62
N ARG A 329 2.24 -18.64 15.74
CA ARG A 329 0.83 -19.02 15.91
C ARG A 329 -0.04 -17.79 15.66
N GLU A 330 -0.16 -17.35 14.41
CA GLU A 330 -1.48 -16.89 14.00
C GLU A 330 -2.29 -18.16 13.70
N PRO A 331 -3.24 -18.56 14.57
CA PRO A 331 -4.10 -19.69 14.26
C PRO A 331 -4.89 -19.36 12.99
N ASP A 332 -5.10 -20.37 12.15
CA ASP A 332 -6.07 -20.25 11.07
C ASP A 332 -7.40 -19.82 11.70
N LEU A 333 -7.91 -18.66 11.27
CA LEU A 333 -9.11 -18.08 11.88
C LEU A 333 -10.31 -18.87 11.35
N MET A 334 -10.78 -19.83 12.13
CA MET A 334 -11.97 -20.62 11.75
C MET A 334 -13.24 -19.77 11.70
N GLU A 335 -13.25 -18.66 12.44
CA GLU A 335 -14.31 -17.65 12.46
C GLU A 335 -13.72 -16.26 12.24
N ARG A 336 -14.54 -15.33 11.73
CA ARG A 336 -14.12 -13.93 11.56
C ARG A 336 -14.13 -13.23 12.93
N PRO A 337 -13.01 -12.65 13.37
CA PRO A 337 -13.00 -11.81 14.56
C PRO A 337 -13.96 -10.62 14.40
N HIS A 338 -14.74 -10.34 15.44
CA HIS A 338 -15.54 -9.12 15.51
C HIS A 338 -14.66 -7.96 15.98
N PHE A 339 -14.55 -6.90 15.17
CA PHE A 339 -13.79 -5.71 15.52
C PHE A 339 -14.70 -4.54 15.86
N THR A 340 -14.45 -3.91 17.00
CA THR A 340 -15.16 -2.69 17.41
C THR A 340 -14.59 -1.48 16.66
N TYR A 341 -15.18 -1.15 15.49
CA TYR A 341 -14.66 -0.08 14.62
C TYR A 341 -14.52 1.28 15.31
N ARG A 342 -15.40 1.60 16.26
CA ARG A 342 -15.41 2.86 17.02
C ARG A 342 -14.53 2.85 18.26
N ALA A 343 -13.84 1.75 18.56
CA ALA A 343 -12.97 1.67 19.72
C ALA A 343 -11.80 2.67 19.61
N PRO A 344 -11.28 3.16 20.75
CA PRO A 344 -10.13 4.04 20.75
C PRO A 344 -8.92 3.45 20.01
N PHE A 345 -8.21 4.32 19.31
CA PHE A 345 -6.93 3.96 18.70
C PHE A 345 -5.83 3.95 19.77
N ARG A 346 -5.10 2.85 19.89
CA ARG A 346 -3.94 2.72 20.77
C ARG A 346 -2.68 2.60 19.91
N VAL A 347 -1.76 3.54 20.06
CA VAL A 347 -0.48 3.52 19.36
C VAL A 347 0.59 3.07 20.35
N LEU A 348 1.18 1.90 20.12
CA LEU A 348 2.27 1.39 20.94
C LEU A 348 3.59 1.50 20.18
N GLN A 349 4.62 2.00 20.86
CA GLN A 349 5.96 2.06 20.28
C GLN A 349 6.64 0.70 20.38
N LYS A 350 6.60 -0.09 19.31
CA LYS A 350 7.14 -1.45 19.21
C LYS A 350 7.76 -1.67 17.82
N GLY A 351 8.68 -2.63 17.73
CA GLY A 351 9.42 -2.91 16.51
C GLY A 351 10.46 -1.84 16.18
N HIS A 352 11.05 -1.94 14.99
CA HIS A 352 12.09 -1.03 14.52
C HIS A 352 11.91 -0.75 13.03
N LEU A 353 12.31 0.46 12.62
CA LEU A 353 12.22 0.86 11.23
C LEU A 353 13.26 0.10 10.39
N VAL A 354 12.80 -0.70 9.44
CA VAL A 354 13.66 -1.43 8.51
C VAL A 354 13.83 -0.63 7.20
N PRO A 355 15.05 -0.46 6.65
CA PRO A 355 15.26 0.23 5.37
C PRO A 355 14.42 -0.31 4.21
N GLY A 356 14.03 0.55 3.26
CA GLY A 356 13.27 0.14 2.07
C GLY A 356 14.01 -0.89 1.21
N SER A 357 15.34 -0.76 1.11
CA SER A 357 16.22 -1.69 0.39
C SER A 357 16.20 -3.12 0.93
N GLN A 358 15.75 -3.35 2.16
CA GLN A 358 15.65 -4.67 2.78
C GLN A 358 14.24 -5.27 2.67
N MET A 359 13.27 -4.55 2.10
CA MET A 359 11.91 -5.05 1.95
C MET A 359 11.84 -6.19 0.95
N LEU A 360 11.09 -7.22 1.34
CA LEU A 360 10.96 -8.46 0.62
C LEU A 360 9.49 -8.75 0.33
N GLU A 361 9.19 -9.01 -0.93
CA GLU A 361 7.93 -9.56 -1.38
C GLU A 361 8.06 -11.09 -1.50
N LEU A 362 7.07 -11.81 -0.96
CA LEU A 362 7.00 -13.27 -0.97
C LEU A 362 5.88 -13.74 -1.90
N LYS A 363 6.20 -14.76 -2.70
CA LYS A 363 5.23 -15.38 -3.61
C LYS A 363 5.38 -16.90 -3.61
N THR A 364 4.28 -17.60 -3.84
CA THR A 364 4.30 -19.03 -4.13
C THR A 364 3.93 -19.26 -5.58
N GLN A 365 4.58 -20.22 -6.25
CA GLN A 365 4.24 -20.62 -7.61
C GLN A 365 4.43 -22.12 -7.78
N VAL A 366 3.51 -22.79 -8.49
CA VAL A 366 3.68 -24.19 -8.88
C VAL A 366 4.97 -24.35 -9.68
N GLU A 367 5.80 -25.32 -9.30
CA GLU A 367 6.95 -25.76 -10.09
C GLU A 367 6.44 -26.62 -11.24
N LYS A 368 6.75 -26.19 -12.47
CA LYS A 368 6.43 -26.94 -13.68
C LYS A 368 7.59 -27.83 -14.09
N THR A 369 7.30 -28.86 -14.89
CA THR A 369 8.35 -29.68 -15.48
C THR A 369 9.19 -28.86 -16.46
N ARG A 370 10.41 -29.34 -16.76
CA ARG A 370 11.30 -28.65 -17.72
C ARG A 370 10.68 -28.53 -19.12
N GLU A 371 9.81 -29.46 -19.49
CA GLU A 371 9.14 -29.51 -20.80
C GLU A 371 8.05 -28.44 -20.91
N ASP A 372 7.33 -28.16 -19.83
CA ASP A 372 6.22 -27.19 -19.80
C ASP A 372 6.68 -25.72 -19.79
N GLY A 373 7.96 -25.48 -19.51
CA GLY A 373 8.53 -24.15 -19.34
C GLY A 373 8.06 -23.45 -18.06
N GLN A 374 9.01 -22.87 -17.31
CA GLN A 374 8.68 -22.15 -16.08
C GLN A 374 8.42 -20.66 -16.36
N SER A 375 7.17 -20.21 -16.23
CA SER A 375 6.86 -18.79 -16.25
C SER A 375 7.34 -18.09 -14.98
N LEU A 376 7.74 -16.83 -15.13
CA LEU A 376 8.06 -15.98 -13.98
C LEU A 376 6.79 -15.48 -13.29
N VAL A 377 6.86 -15.23 -11.99
CA VAL A 377 5.73 -14.70 -11.20
C VAL A 377 5.35 -13.29 -11.67
N SER A 378 4.11 -13.07 -12.08
CA SER A 378 3.62 -11.75 -12.50
C SER A 378 3.23 -10.90 -11.29
N CYS A 379 4.14 -10.05 -10.81
CA CYS A 379 3.91 -9.14 -9.68
C CYS A 379 4.71 -7.83 -9.82
N GLN A 380 5.15 -7.49 -11.03
CA GLN A 380 6.07 -6.36 -11.26
C GLN A 380 5.41 -5.01 -10.95
N ASP A 381 4.11 -4.88 -11.23
CA ASP A 381 3.28 -3.75 -10.81
C ASP A 381 3.26 -3.60 -9.28
N GLN A 382 3.08 -4.71 -8.56
CA GLN A 382 3.10 -4.74 -7.10
C GLN A 382 4.45 -4.31 -6.51
N LEU A 383 5.55 -4.77 -7.10
CA LEU A 383 6.91 -4.35 -6.75
C LEU A 383 7.15 -2.88 -7.08
N TRP A 384 6.72 -2.42 -8.27
CA TRP A 384 6.95 -1.06 -8.74
C TRP A 384 6.23 -0.01 -7.90
N PHE A 385 4.95 -0.23 -7.57
CA PHE A 385 4.19 0.70 -6.70
C PHE A 385 4.62 0.63 -5.24
N GLY A 386 5.06 -0.53 -4.75
CA GLY A 386 5.60 -0.69 -3.39
C GLY A 386 7.05 -0.23 -3.24
N ARG A 387 7.75 0.02 -4.37
CA ARG A 387 9.19 0.30 -4.41
C ARG A 387 10.03 -0.81 -3.75
N THR A 388 9.60 -2.05 -3.95
CA THR A 388 10.24 -3.25 -3.39
C THR A 388 11.09 -3.92 -4.47
N THR A 389 12.37 -4.14 -4.18
CA THR A 389 13.31 -4.75 -5.13
C THR A 389 13.51 -6.24 -4.90
N HIS A 390 13.33 -6.75 -3.68
CA HIS A 390 13.57 -8.16 -3.39
C HIS A 390 12.28 -8.96 -3.58
N LEU A 391 12.35 -10.07 -4.33
CA LEU A 391 11.25 -10.99 -4.57
C LEU A 391 11.73 -12.42 -4.34
N TYR A 392 11.19 -13.09 -3.33
CA TYR A 392 11.46 -14.52 -3.10
C TYR A 392 10.25 -15.35 -3.48
N THR A 393 10.46 -16.37 -4.30
CA THR A 393 9.40 -17.27 -4.76
C THR A 393 9.60 -18.68 -4.24
N GLY A 394 8.68 -19.16 -3.42
CA GLY A 394 8.54 -20.57 -3.05
C GLY A 394 7.95 -21.38 -4.19
N ARG A 395 8.73 -22.29 -4.75
CA ARG A 395 8.32 -23.22 -5.82
C ARG A 395 7.78 -24.49 -5.20
N TYR A 396 6.50 -24.79 -5.39
CA TYR A 396 5.87 -25.97 -4.79
C TYR A 396 5.39 -26.97 -5.83
N GLU A 397 5.40 -28.24 -5.44
CA GLU A 397 4.77 -29.31 -6.21
C GLU A 397 3.24 -29.15 -6.19
N ALA A 398 2.62 -29.29 -7.37
CA ALA A 398 1.19 -29.08 -7.55
C ALA A 398 0.36 -29.96 -6.60
N GLY A 399 -0.50 -29.32 -5.81
CA GLY A 399 -1.45 -30.01 -4.94
C GLY A 399 -0.87 -30.61 -3.64
N THR A 400 0.44 -30.44 -3.36
CA THR A 400 1.06 -31.06 -2.18
C THR A 400 1.59 -30.07 -1.14
N GLY A 401 1.74 -28.79 -1.48
CA GLY A 401 2.36 -27.79 -0.61
C GLY A 401 3.86 -28.03 -0.36
N ARG A 402 4.44 -29.04 -1.03
CA ARG A 402 5.84 -29.39 -0.89
C ARG A 402 6.70 -28.39 -1.66
N ILE A 403 7.30 -27.46 -0.93
CA ILE A 403 8.24 -26.48 -1.45
C ILE A 403 9.52 -27.22 -1.86
N LEU A 404 9.87 -27.10 -3.14
CA LEU A 404 10.99 -27.78 -3.80
C LEU A 404 12.20 -26.88 -3.98
N LYS A 405 11.97 -25.57 -4.09
CA LYS A 405 13.01 -24.58 -4.37
C LYS A 405 12.57 -23.20 -3.93
N ILE A 406 13.49 -22.40 -3.42
CA ILE A 406 13.31 -20.96 -3.25
C ILE A 406 14.07 -20.24 -4.35
N LYS A 407 13.37 -19.45 -5.16
CA LYS A 407 14.01 -18.51 -6.09
C LYS A 407 14.15 -17.16 -5.39
N GLN A 408 15.36 -16.81 -4.99
CA GLN A 408 15.68 -15.47 -4.50
C GLN A 408 16.07 -14.59 -5.68
N GLU A 409 15.47 -13.41 -5.81
CA GLU A 409 15.70 -12.49 -6.92
C GLU A 409 15.78 -11.05 -6.40
N ASP A 410 16.87 -10.36 -6.73
CA ASP A 410 16.84 -8.89 -6.84
C ASP A 410 16.15 -8.57 -8.17
N ALA A 411 14.91 -8.10 -8.07
CA ALA A 411 14.03 -7.83 -9.18
C ALA A 411 14.24 -6.43 -9.79
N THR A 412 15.27 -5.67 -9.40
CA THR A 412 15.52 -4.29 -9.88
C THR A 412 15.50 -4.21 -11.41
N GLU A 413 16.33 -5.01 -12.09
CA GLU A 413 16.39 -5.03 -13.57
C GLU A 413 15.10 -5.54 -14.22
N ARG A 414 14.39 -6.42 -13.52
CA ARG A 414 13.11 -6.97 -13.99
C ARG A 414 12.01 -5.92 -13.93
N VAL A 415 11.93 -5.19 -12.83
CA VAL A 415 10.99 -4.08 -12.64
C VAL A 415 11.33 -2.95 -13.60
N LYS A 416 12.62 -2.65 -13.83
CA LYS A 416 13.04 -1.63 -14.78
C LYS A 416 12.60 -1.94 -16.22
N ARG A 417 12.76 -3.19 -16.66
CA ARG A 417 12.24 -3.65 -17.97
C ARG A 417 10.72 -3.60 -18.04
N TRP A 418 10.03 -3.94 -16.95
CA TRP A 418 8.57 -3.82 -16.88
C TRP A 418 8.13 -2.36 -16.99
N GLU A 419 8.76 -1.43 -16.27
CA GLU A 419 8.51 0.01 -16.36
C GLU A 419 8.64 0.50 -17.80
N GLN A 420 9.76 0.20 -18.46
CA GLN A 420 9.99 0.57 -19.86
C GLN A 420 8.92 0.01 -20.80
N LYS A 421 8.52 -1.25 -20.62
CA LYS A 421 7.50 -1.91 -21.44
C LYS A 421 6.10 -1.31 -21.22
N ASN A 422 5.78 -0.88 -20.00
CA ASN A 422 4.47 -0.36 -19.62
C ASN A 422 4.43 1.18 -19.62
N GLN A 423 5.42 1.82 -20.23
CA GLN A 423 5.61 3.26 -20.08
C GLN A 423 4.41 4.09 -20.57
N GLN A 424 3.80 3.67 -21.68
CA GLN A 424 2.59 4.32 -22.20
C GLN A 424 1.40 4.18 -21.23
N ASP A 425 1.24 3.01 -20.61
CA ASP A 425 0.15 2.75 -19.65
C ASP A 425 0.37 3.51 -18.34
N LEU A 426 1.62 3.61 -17.88
CA LEU A 426 1.99 4.44 -16.72
C LEU A 426 1.69 5.92 -16.99
N GLN A 427 1.97 6.40 -18.20
CA GLN A 427 1.60 7.75 -18.62
C GLN A 427 0.09 7.97 -18.70
N LYS A 428 -0.67 6.98 -19.18
CA LYS A 428 -2.14 7.00 -19.15
C LYS A 428 -2.67 7.04 -17.72
N LEU A 429 -2.08 6.26 -16.80
CA LEU A 429 -2.46 6.29 -15.38
C LEU A 429 -2.26 7.68 -14.78
N VAL A 430 -1.13 8.34 -15.08
CA VAL A 430 -0.91 9.75 -14.69
C VAL A 430 -1.98 10.66 -15.27
N GLY A 431 -2.27 10.55 -16.57
CA GLY A 431 -3.31 11.34 -17.23
C GLY A 431 -4.70 11.14 -16.62
N LEU A 432 -5.06 9.89 -16.29
CA LEU A 432 -6.30 9.55 -15.61
C LEU A 432 -6.39 10.20 -14.23
N LEU A 433 -5.33 10.09 -13.41
CA LEU A 433 -5.32 10.68 -12.06
C LEU A 433 -5.44 12.21 -12.10
N ILE A 434 -4.77 12.89 -13.03
CA ILE A 434 -4.92 14.35 -13.25
C ILE A 434 -6.35 14.69 -13.67
N THR A 435 -6.94 13.89 -14.55
CA THR A 435 -8.32 14.07 -15.01
C THR A 435 -9.31 13.93 -13.85
N LEU A 436 -9.19 12.87 -13.05
CA LEU A 436 -10.02 12.64 -11.87
C LEU A 436 -9.88 13.78 -10.85
N LYS A 437 -8.66 14.25 -10.59
CA LYS A 437 -8.42 15.44 -9.75
C LYS A 437 -9.19 16.65 -10.27
N SER A 438 -9.07 16.93 -11.55
CA SER A 438 -9.70 18.09 -12.20
C SER A 438 -11.22 18.01 -12.16
N MET A 439 -11.80 16.82 -12.37
CA MET A 439 -13.25 16.59 -12.26
C MET A 439 -13.74 16.77 -10.82
N LEU A 440 -13.02 16.27 -9.82
CA LEU A 440 -13.37 16.48 -8.42
C LEU A 440 -13.27 17.95 -8.00
N MET A 441 -12.29 18.69 -8.53
CA MET A 441 -12.16 20.14 -8.31
C MET A 441 -13.28 20.97 -8.95
N GLN A 442 -14.13 20.39 -9.79
CA GLN A 442 -15.34 21.05 -10.31
C GLN A 442 -16.57 20.77 -9.44
N GLN A 443 -16.53 19.77 -8.55
CA GLN A 443 -17.65 19.41 -7.68
C GLN A 443 -17.89 20.47 -6.59
N PRO A 444 -19.14 20.69 -6.13
CA PRO A 444 -19.43 21.68 -5.10
C PRO A 444 -18.70 21.38 -3.79
N GLY A 445 -18.10 22.41 -3.19
CA GLY A 445 -17.53 22.36 -1.85
C GLY A 445 -18.60 22.46 -0.74
N PRO A 446 -18.18 22.43 0.55
CA PRO A 446 -16.80 22.39 1.02
C PRO A 446 -16.15 21.00 0.91
N LEU A 447 -16.95 19.93 0.87
CA LEU A 447 -16.49 18.55 0.69
C LEU A 447 -16.71 18.10 -0.75
N ARG A 448 -15.60 17.98 -1.48
CA ARG A 448 -15.58 17.52 -2.86
C ARG A 448 -15.27 16.02 -2.87
N ALA A 449 -16.28 15.22 -3.20
CA ALA A 449 -16.17 13.77 -3.24
C ALA A 449 -17.07 13.20 -4.34
N ALA A 450 -16.68 12.05 -4.88
CA ALA A 450 -17.39 11.34 -5.93
C ALA A 450 -17.11 9.83 -5.84
N ILE A 451 -17.94 9.02 -6.50
CA ILE A 451 -17.79 7.57 -6.52
C ILE A 451 -17.39 7.15 -7.94
N LEU A 452 -16.22 6.55 -8.10
CA LEU A 452 -15.76 5.98 -9.36
C LEU A 452 -16.16 4.50 -9.40
N VAL A 453 -16.88 4.11 -10.45
CA VAL A 453 -17.41 2.74 -10.61
C VAL A 453 -17.02 2.19 -11.97
N ARG A 454 -16.66 0.91 -12.01
CA ARG A 454 -16.67 0.11 -13.23
C ARG A 454 -17.62 -1.06 -13.04
N GLU A 455 -18.76 -1.02 -13.72
CA GLU A 455 -19.79 -2.08 -13.61
C GLU A 455 -19.52 -3.26 -14.54
N ASP A 456 -19.06 -2.99 -15.76
CA ASP A 456 -18.69 -4.01 -16.74
C ASP A 456 -17.16 -4.05 -16.84
N PRO A 457 -16.51 -5.21 -16.65
CA PRO A 457 -15.06 -5.37 -16.84
C PRO A 457 -14.56 -4.94 -18.23
N ARG A 458 -15.40 -4.92 -19.26
CA ARG A 458 -15.06 -4.42 -20.60
C ARG A 458 -15.53 -2.98 -20.84
N GLY A 459 -16.34 -2.44 -19.92
CA GLY A 459 -16.93 -1.13 -20.03
C GLY A 459 -16.04 0.02 -19.52
N PRO A 460 -16.55 1.25 -19.66
CA PRO A 460 -15.91 2.46 -19.14
C PRO A 460 -15.98 2.51 -17.61
N VAL A 461 -15.20 3.43 -17.04
CA VAL A 461 -15.45 3.89 -15.66
C VAL A 461 -16.42 5.07 -15.68
N THR A 462 -17.34 5.11 -14.73
CA THR A 462 -18.27 6.21 -14.53
C THR A 462 -17.98 6.88 -13.20
N LEU A 463 -17.93 8.22 -13.20
CA LEU A 463 -17.83 9.04 -12.01
C LEU A 463 -19.24 9.48 -11.61
N HIS A 464 -19.67 9.13 -10.41
CA HIS A 464 -21.00 9.42 -9.88
C HIS A 464 -20.93 10.46 -8.77
N GLU A 465 -22.03 11.20 -8.60
CA GLU A 465 -22.25 11.99 -7.39
C GLU A 465 -22.23 11.08 -6.15
N MET A 466 -21.57 11.55 -5.09
CA MET A 466 -21.62 10.90 -3.77
C MET A 466 -22.72 11.56 -2.94
N LEU A 467 -23.79 10.80 -2.64
CA LEU A 467 -24.96 11.31 -1.92
C LEU A 467 -24.68 11.53 -0.42
N ASP A 468 -23.92 10.62 0.20
CA ASP A 468 -23.51 10.72 1.61
C ASP A 468 -22.02 11.09 1.69
N LYS A 469 -21.76 12.39 1.85
CA LYS A 469 -20.40 12.93 1.94
C LYS A 469 -19.93 12.94 3.39
N GLN A 470 -18.89 12.16 3.66
CA GLN A 470 -18.22 12.11 4.96
C GLN A 470 -16.78 12.58 4.85
N ASN A 471 -16.21 13.08 5.95
CA ASN A 471 -14.80 13.42 6.00
C ASN A 471 -13.97 12.13 5.91
N VAL A 472 -13.10 12.05 4.90
CA VAL A 472 -12.18 10.90 4.73
C VAL A 472 -11.01 10.94 5.70
N VAL A 473 -10.70 12.10 6.28
CA VAL A 473 -9.67 12.27 7.30
C VAL A 473 -10.31 12.87 8.55
N GLN A 474 -10.01 12.30 9.72
CA GLN A 474 -10.49 12.85 10.99
C GLN A 474 -10.01 14.28 11.20
N ARG A 475 -10.86 15.11 11.80
CA ARG A 475 -10.62 16.55 11.96
C ARG A 475 -9.25 16.88 12.55
N GLN A 476 -8.82 16.17 13.60
CA GLN A 476 -7.54 16.42 14.25
C GLN A 476 -6.33 16.23 13.31
N PHE A 477 -6.39 15.23 12.42
CA PHE A 477 -5.33 14.96 11.46
C PHE A 477 -5.40 15.94 10.29
N PHE A 478 -6.61 16.26 9.83
CA PHE A 478 -6.82 17.29 8.82
C PHE A 478 -6.26 18.65 9.25
N GLU A 479 -6.56 19.09 10.48
CA GLU A 479 -6.04 20.34 11.03
C GLU A 479 -4.50 20.33 11.12
N ARG A 480 -3.92 19.20 11.53
CA ARG A 480 -2.46 19.05 11.69
C ARG A 480 -1.71 19.01 10.37
N HIS A 481 -2.20 18.25 9.40
CA HIS A 481 -1.47 17.90 8.19
C HIS A 481 -1.81 18.77 6.98
N TRP A 482 -2.96 19.46 6.97
CA TRP A 482 -3.34 20.38 5.88
C TRP A 482 -3.53 21.82 6.32
N MET A 483 -4.01 22.10 7.55
CA MET A 483 -4.29 23.48 7.97
C MET A 483 -3.14 24.19 8.68
N ARG A 484 -2.11 23.49 9.15
CA ARG A 484 -1.08 24.07 10.03
C ARG A 484 -0.41 25.32 9.45
N ASN A 485 -0.17 25.35 8.13
CA ASN A 485 0.47 26.48 7.45
C ASN A 485 -0.51 27.57 6.99
N LEU A 486 -1.82 27.34 7.11
CA LEU A 486 -2.88 28.30 6.79
C LEU A 486 -3.30 29.14 7.99
N ARG A 487 -2.87 28.78 9.21
CA ARG A 487 -3.03 29.64 10.39
C ARG A 487 -1.97 30.74 10.31
N PRO A 488 -2.34 32.04 10.30
CA PRO A 488 -1.37 33.11 10.48
C PRO A 488 -0.59 32.85 11.76
N ARG A 489 0.73 33.04 11.75
CA ARG A 489 1.56 33.10 12.97
C ARG A 489 1.09 34.31 13.80
N GLN A 490 -0.01 34.16 14.53
CA GLN A 490 -0.43 35.16 15.50
C GLN A 490 0.47 35.03 16.72
N TYR A 491 1.35 36.03 16.85
CA TYR A 491 1.99 36.52 18.06
C TYR A 491 2.29 35.48 19.15
N ALA A 492 3.56 35.08 19.23
CA ALA A 492 4.18 34.72 20.50
C ALA A 492 4.19 35.96 21.41
N GLN A 493 3.05 36.32 22.00
CA GLN A 493 2.98 37.25 23.11
C GLN A 493 3.26 36.49 24.40
N ASN A 494 4.54 36.48 24.78
CA ASN A 494 5.00 36.91 26.09
C ASN A 494 4.11 36.53 27.30
N SER A 495 3.92 35.23 27.58
CA SER A 495 3.45 34.75 28.88
C SER A 495 4.63 34.58 29.84
N GLY A 496 5.26 35.70 30.17
CA GLY A 496 6.38 35.77 31.10
C GLY A 496 6.27 36.95 32.04
N ARG A 497 5.09 37.19 32.64
CA ARG A 497 4.93 38.07 33.81
C ARG A 497 3.53 37.97 34.44
N GLY A 498 3.45 37.16 35.49
CA GLY A 498 2.49 37.28 36.58
C GLY A 498 3.17 36.62 37.78
N GLY A 499 3.63 37.33 38.81
CA GLY A 499 2.84 38.27 39.60
C GLY A 499 2.33 37.51 40.83
N GLN A 500 3.23 37.04 41.68
CA GLN A 500 2.89 36.31 42.89
C GLN A 500 2.94 37.26 44.09
N TYR A 501 1.77 37.69 44.53
CA TYR A 501 1.55 38.34 45.82
C TYR A 501 1.26 37.26 46.88
N GLY A 502 1.79 37.48 48.09
CA GLY A 502 1.59 36.68 49.30
C GLY A 502 2.95 36.25 49.84
N GLY A 503 3.56 36.86 50.86
CA GLY A 503 2.98 37.42 52.07
C GLY A 503 3.49 36.58 53.25
N GLY A 504 4.64 36.93 53.82
CA GLY A 504 5.24 36.21 54.94
C GLY A 504 6.40 36.97 55.56
N ARG A 505 6.15 37.57 56.73
CA ARG A 505 7.10 38.35 57.53
C ARG A 505 8.16 37.46 58.18
N GLY A 506 9.40 37.94 58.24
CA GLY A 506 10.45 37.37 59.12
C GLY A 506 11.71 38.23 59.11
N ARG A 507 11.92 39.03 60.16
CA ARG A 507 13.11 39.84 60.45
C ARG A 507 14.27 38.94 60.93
N GLY A 508 15.52 39.32 60.65
CA GLY A 508 16.67 38.91 61.46
C GLY A 508 18.05 39.10 60.81
N HIS A 509 18.81 40.08 61.33
CA HIS A 509 20.26 40.19 61.52
C HIS A 509 21.21 39.19 60.79
N ALA A 510 22.16 39.64 59.98
CA ALA A 510 23.48 40.24 60.31
C ALA A 510 24.61 39.21 60.57
N ASP A 511 25.78 39.56 60.04
CA ASP A 511 27.15 39.08 60.29
C ASP A 511 27.73 37.86 59.53
N ALA A 512 28.58 38.22 58.55
CA ALA A 512 30.02 37.93 58.47
C ALA A 512 30.54 36.53 58.86
N GLN A 513 31.26 35.86 57.93
CA GLN A 513 32.73 35.73 57.96
C GLN A 513 33.28 34.76 56.89
N ARG A 514 34.38 35.20 56.27
CA ARG A 514 35.60 34.46 55.86
C ARG A 514 35.52 33.24 54.92
N ALA A 515 36.13 33.45 53.74
CA ALA A 515 36.90 32.48 52.93
C ALA A 515 38.12 31.91 53.73
N PRO A 516 38.92 30.90 53.28
CA PRO A 516 39.41 30.73 51.89
C PRO A 516 39.64 29.29 51.33
N VAL A 517 39.69 29.23 49.99
CA VAL A 517 40.68 28.54 49.12
C VAL A 517 40.85 27.00 49.21
N ASN A 518 40.50 26.29 48.12
CA ASN A 518 41.55 25.78 47.23
C ASN A 518 41.08 25.51 45.79
N ALA A 519 41.97 25.78 44.85
CA ALA A 519 41.76 25.82 43.41
C ALA A 519 42.52 24.69 42.70
N GLN A 520 42.04 24.26 41.53
CA GLN A 520 42.80 23.84 40.34
C GLN A 520 41.79 23.63 39.19
N ARG A 521 41.62 24.58 38.27
CA ARG A 521 42.36 24.80 37.00
C ARG A 521 42.00 23.71 35.95
N ALA A 522 41.07 23.91 35.02
CA ALA A 522 40.96 24.82 33.86
C ALA A 522 41.37 24.16 32.51
N GLN A 523 40.62 24.58 31.47
CA GLN A 523 40.84 24.55 30.00
C GLN A 523 39.86 23.63 29.25
N SER A 524 38.73 24.07 28.66
CA SER A 524 38.46 25.03 27.57
C SER A 524 39.16 24.71 26.25
N TYR A 525 38.41 24.36 25.20
CA TYR A 525 38.51 24.93 23.83
C TYR A 525 37.37 24.41 22.91
N ARG A 526 36.65 25.34 22.28
CA ARG A 526 35.86 25.15 21.04
C ARG A 526 36.75 25.52 19.84
N PRO A 527 36.47 25.06 18.60
CA PRO A 527 35.83 25.94 17.59
C PRO A 527 34.85 25.18 16.64
N ARG A 528 33.68 25.72 16.30
CA ARG A 528 33.30 26.57 15.14
C ARG A 528 33.42 25.91 13.74
N SER A 529 32.26 25.83 13.06
CA SER A 529 32.03 25.57 11.63
C SER A 529 32.67 26.63 10.69
N PRO A 530 32.69 26.36 9.37
CA PRO A 530 31.99 27.28 8.47
C PRO A 530 31.27 26.64 7.26
N VAL A 531 30.32 27.42 6.75
CA VAL A 531 29.53 27.29 5.52
C VAL A 531 30.31 27.81 4.31
N ARG A 532 30.14 27.23 3.10
CA ARG A 532 29.98 27.98 1.82
C ARG A 532 29.54 27.11 0.63
N LYS A 533 28.64 27.69 -0.18
CA LYS A 533 28.11 27.28 -1.49
C LYS A 533 29.18 27.43 -2.60
N PHE A 534 29.10 26.67 -3.70
CA PHE A 534 29.35 27.15 -5.07
C PHE A 534 28.68 26.27 -6.14
N LEU A 535 28.10 26.93 -7.14
CA LEU A 535 27.62 26.43 -8.43
C LEU A 535 28.81 26.25 -9.39
N SER A 536 28.76 25.25 -10.28
CA SER A 536 28.89 25.40 -11.76
C SER A 536 29.28 24.09 -12.45
N ASN A 537 28.52 23.71 -13.48
CA ASN A 537 28.94 22.86 -14.59
C ASN A 537 29.71 23.74 -15.62
N PRO A 538 30.70 23.22 -16.37
CA PRO A 538 30.40 22.92 -17.77
C PRO A 538 31.16 21.73 -18.40
N ASN A 539 30.54 21.19 -19.45
CA ASN A 539 31.07 20.26 -20.45
C ASN A 539 32.40 20.69 -21.08
N TYR A 540 33.32 19.74 -21.34
CA TYR A 540 34.11 19.67 -22.58
C TYR A 540 34.63 18.25 -22.86
N ARG A 541 34.49 17.82 -24.12
CA ARG A 541 35.07 16.62 -24.76
C ARG A 541 36.58 16.75 -24.96
N ARG A 542 37.34 15.66 -24.89
CA ARG A 542 38.20 15.13 -26.00
C ARG A 542 38.92 13.81 -25.65
N LEU A 543 39.24 13.09 -26.74
CA LEU A 543 39.71 11.72 -26.93
C LEU A 543 41.24 11.54 -26.81
N ASN A 544 41.63 10.26 -26.87
CA ASN A 544 42.93 9.62 -27.14
C ASN A 544 43.86 9.34 -25.94
N ILE A 545 44.70 8.29 -25.90
CA ILE A 545 44.80 6.90 -26.45
C ILE A 545 46.12 6.34 -25.80
N ASP A 546 46.21 5.03 -25.59
CA ASP A 546 47.42 4.19 -25.35
C ASP A 546 48.34 4.42 -24.13
N ALA A 547 48.46 3.41 -23.27
CA ALA A 547 49.57 2.44 -23.31
C ALA A 547 49.44 1.38 -22.20
N GLN A 548 49.46 0.09 -22.59
CA GLN A 548 49.79 -1.04 -21.71
C GLN A 548 51.30 -1.10 -21.42
N PRO A 549 51.73 -1.96 -20.47
CA PRO A 549 52.47 -3.13 -20.97
C PRO A 549 52.10 -4.48 -20.33
N MET A 550 52.17 -5.52 -21.17
CA MET A 550 52.37 -6.95 -20.86
C MET A 550 53.67 -7.19 -20.04
N THR A 551 54.00 -8.31 -19.38
CA THR A 551 53.86 -9.77 -19.64
C THR A 551 54.38 -10.53 -18.41
N ARG A 552 53.87 -11.74 -18.13
CA ARG A 552 54.64 -13.01 -18.27
C ARG A 552 53.81 -14.24 -17.87
N GLN A 553 53.65 -15.14 -18.84
CA GLN A 553 53.24 -16.53 -18.70
C GLN A 553 54.42 -17.41 -18.27
N TYR A 554 54.12 -18.51 -17.58
CA TYR A 554 54.84 -19.78 -17.76
C TYR A 554 53.82 -20.91 -17.83
N ALA A 555 53.91 -21.69 -18.90
CA ALA A 555 53.31 -23.01 -19.05
C ALA A 555 54.42 -23.96 -19.50
N SER A 556 54.42 -25.19 -18.99
CA SER A 556 55.06 -26.32 -19.66
C SER A 556 54.32 -27.61 -19.35
N HIS A 557 54.13 -28.39 -20.42
CA HIS A 557 53.50 -29.69 -20.56
C HIS A 557 54.13 -30.81 -19.74
N ASP A 558 53.35 -31.85 -19.41
CA ASP A 558 53.60 -33.23 -19.87
C ASP A 558 52.42 -34.17 -19.57
N ALA A 559 52.23 -35.15 -20.45
CA ALA A 559 51.28 -36.28 -20.40
C ALA A 559 52.01 -37.53 -20.96
N PRO A 560 51.43 -38.74 -21.04
CA PRO A 560 50.63 -39.54 -20.11
C PRO A 560 51.24 -40.97 -19.93
N GLN A 561 50.75 -41.80 -18.98
CA GLN A 561 50.96 -43.26 -19.06
C GLN A 561 49.75 -44.09 -18.58
N ARG A 562 49.61 -45.24 -19.26
CA ARG A 562 48.52 -46.22 -19.25
C ARG A 562 48.60 -47.20 -18.07
N GLY A 563 47.44 -47.76 -17.72
CA GLY A 563 47.26 -49.22 -17.70
C GLY A 563 46.97 -49.89 -16.35
N THR A 564 45.75 -50.44 -16.23
CA THR A 564 45.39 -51.87 -15.98
C THR A 564 44.12 -52.01 -15.12
N GLY A 565 43.13 -52.74 -15.64
CA GLY A 565 41.87 -53.12 -14.95
C GLY A 565 41.99 -54.49 -14.25
N PRO A 566 40.97 -55.37 -14.30
CA PRO A 566 39.64 -55.28 -13.68
C PRO A 566 39.23 -56.59 -12.94
N GLN A 567 38.25 -56.57 -12.02
CA GLN A 567 37.45 -57.75 -11.59
C GLN A 567 36.03 -57.26 -11.20
N ARG A 568 34.93 -57.56 -11.91
CA ARG A 568 34.18 -58.83 -12.13
C ARG A 568 33.77 -59.58 -10.85
N GLY A 569 32.47 -59.59 -10.60
CA GLY A 569 31.74 -60.57 -9.80
C GLY A 569 30.26 -60.60 -10.19
N ARG A 570 29.88 -61.54 -11.06
CA ARG A 570 28.51 -61.91 -11.45
C ARG A 570 28.00 -63.05 -10.55
N GLY A 571 26.68 -63.16 -10.39
CA GLY A 571 25.97 -64.43 -10.13
C GLY A 571 24.57 -64.18 -9.56
N ASN A 572 23.47 -64.31 -10.34
CA ASN A 572 22.64 -65.52 -10.57
C ASN A 572 21.97 -66.06 -9.28
N ALA A 573 20.73 -66.55 -9.22
CA ALA A 573 19.64 -66.75 -10.17
C ALA A 573 18.38 -67.25 -9.40
N SER A 574 17.19 -66.97 -9.97
CA SER A 574 16.05 -67.89 -10.17
C SER A 574 15.19 -68.51 -9.02
N ARG A 575 13.87 -68.50 -9.32
CA ARG A 575 12.82 -69.56 -9.19
C ARG A 575 11.77 -69.49 -8.06
N ARG A 576 10.53 -69.24 -8.53
CA ARG A 576 9.27 -70.04 -8.41
C ARG A 576 8.73 -70.50 -7.04
N GLY A 577 7.44 -70.22 -6.83
CA GLY A 577 6.45 -70.97 -6.02
C GLY A 577 5.34 -70.01 -5.53
N ARG A 578 4.16 -69.87 -6.17
CA ARG A 578 2.97 -70.73 -6.28
C ARG A 578 2.18 -70.94 -4.96
N GLY A 579 0.95 -70.41 -4.95
CA GLY A 579 -0.19 -70.76 -4.10
C GLY A 579 -0.45 -69.77 -2.95
N SER A 580 -1.67 -69.46 -2.52
CA SER A 580 -3.05 -69.72 -2.94
C SER A 580 -3.93 -69.22 -1.79
N VAL A 581 -5.10 -68.62 -2.07
CA VAL A 581 -6.32 -68.59 -1.19
C VAL A 581 -6.18 -67.64 0.04
N GLU A 582 -7.12 -66.80 0.46
CA GLU A 582 -8.59 -66.77 0.37
C GLU A 582 -9.16 -65.34 0.56
N GLN A 583 -10.37 -65.19 0.03
CA GLN A 583 -11.43 -64.22 0.30
C GLN A 583 -11.61 -63.75 1.75
N GLY A 584 -12.11 -62.53 1.93
CA GLY A 584 -12.80 -62.12 3.16
C GLY A 584 -13.12 -60.63 3.21
N GLN A 585 -14.40 -60.30 3.23
CA GLN A 585 -15.01 -58.97 3.20
C GLN A 585 -14.63 -58.07 4.39
N GLY A 586 -14.64 -56.75 4.15
CA GLY A 586 -14.49 -55.67 5.13
C GLY A 586 -14.33 -54.33 4.44
#